data_AF-A0A7C7JX22-F1
#
_entry.id   AF-A0A7C7JX22-F1
#
_cell.length_a   1.000
_cell.length_b   1.000
_cell.length_c   1.000
_cell.angle_alpha   90.00
_cell.angle_beta   90.00
_cell.angle_gamma   90.00
#
_symmetry.space_group_name_H-M   'P 1'
#
loop_
_entity.id
_entity.type
_entity.pdbx_description
1 polymer ?
#
loop_
_entity_poly.entity_id
_entity_poly.type
_entity_poly.pdbx_seq_one_letter_code
_entity_poly.pdbx_strand_id
1 'polypeptide(L)'
;MSLLTFPNSGNSYYFRSRIPTDLIEHFGGLTEFRLSLKCAIKSRAIRTTKKLDQTVLGLYEKIREGMKSLDIEDIKEILKIEIRKQILHAHHVYEGTVRWNEEGVENSLESVRLKESNLKETLKTDSRTYQKEVDQKLEGILKSLDIEVDRDSINFKKLRNKFIDLYLLRYDWIKDLLGDSEKTDDDFRLNAQQKLRIVLFPELTNPSGMDKKDAFARRTHLQPVIENYAPEPLQPYQVQSNLSQQNTAANGSLSKHLRTFIERKKLEGKSLKEVGSDRVILEEFVEIVGDIDISN
;
A
#
# COMPACT_ATOMS: atom_id res chain seq x y z
N MET A 1 9.96 14.33 33.88
CA MET A 1 9.28 15.58 33.45
C MET A 1 8.46 16.19 34.59
N SER A 2 7.84 17.37 34.43
CA SER A 2 7.14 18.08 35.52
C SER A 2 5.88 18.83 35.08
N LEU A 3 4.82 18.76 35.88
CA LEU A 3 3.63 19.61 35.79
C LEU A 3 3.98 21.06 36.21
N LEU A 4 3.61 22.05 35.40
CA LEU A 4 3.81 23.47 35.73
C LEU A 4 2.49 24.22 35.91
N THR A 5 2.49 25.20 36.81
CA THR A 5 1.41 26.18 37.03
C THR A 5 2.01 27.56 37.13
N PHE A 6 1.47 28.54 36.40
CA PHE A 6 1.92 29.94 36.49
C PHE A 6 0.81 30.85 37.03
N PRO A 7 1.15 31.89 37.83
CA PRO A 7 0.17 32.82 38.40
C PRO A 7 -0.73 33.49 37.34
N ASN A 8 -0.21 33.75 36.14
CA ASN A 8 -0.92 34.50 35.08
C ASN A 8 -1.52 33.61 33.97
N SER A 9 -1.63 32.29 34.20
CA SER A 9 -1.97 31.33 33.13
C SER A 9 -3.45 30.92 33.01
N GLY A 10 -4.38 31.72 33.53
CA GLY A 10 -5.82 31.53 33.30
C GLY A 10 -6.36 30.17 33.76
N ASN A 11 -5.98 29.71 34.95
CA ASN A 11 -6.41 28.43 35.56
C ASN A 11 -6.02 27.15 34.78
N SER A 12 -4.99 27.15 33.92
CA SER A 12 -4.60 25.94 33.17
C SER A 12 -3.26 25.34 33.64
N TYR A 13 -3.23 24.02 33.85
CA TYR A 13 -2.00 23.26 34.03
C TYR A 13 -1.25 23.05 32.70
N TYR A 14 0.09 23.00 32.76
CA TYR A 14 0.93 22.73 31.59
C TYR A 14 1.76 21.46 31.77
N PHE A 15 1.83 20.67 30.70
CA PHE A 15 2.82 19.62 30.53
C PHE A 15 4.12 20.25 29.99
N ARG A 16 5.25 19.98 30.65
CA ARG A 16 6.57 20.36 30.16
C ARG A 16 7.40 19.10 29.88
N SER A 17 7.88 18.99 28.65
CA SER A 17 8.91 18.01 28.28
C SER A 17 10.25 18.71 28.06
N ARG A 18 11.31 18.13 28.62
CA ARG A 18 12.69 18.51 28.30
C ARG A 18 13.19 17.59 27.20
N ILE A 19 13.70 18.17 26.14
CA ILE A 19 14.26 17.43 25.02
C ILE A 19 15.62 16.85 25.48
N PRO A 20 15.85 15.54 25.30
CA PRO A 20 17.15 14.94 25.59
C PRO A 20 18.28 15.64 24.84
N THR A 21 19.45 15.75 25.46
CA THR A 21 20.56 16.56 24.93
C THR A 21 21.01 16.12 23.54
N ASP A 22 20.97 14.81 23.30
CA ASP A 22 21.27 14.17 22.03
C ASP A 22 20.26 14.51 20.92
N LEU A 23 19.03 14.91 21.27
CA LEU A 23 17.98 15.25 20.31
C LEU A 23 17.83 16.76 20.07
N ILE A 24 18.56 17.62 20.79
CA ILE A 24 18.38 19.09 20.71
C ILE A 24 18.56 19.60 19.27
N GLU A 25 19.54 19.08 18.52
CA GLU A 25 19.76 19.47 17.12
C GLU A 25 18.59 19.07 16.21
N HIS A 26 18.00 17.89 16.40
CA HIS A 26 16.81 17.42 15.66
C HIS A 26 15.60 18.34 15.86
N PHE A 27 15.53 19.03 17.00
CA PHE A 27 14.48 19.99 17.32
C PHE A 27 14.92 21.45 17.09
N GLY A 28 15.93 21.69 16.25
CA GLY A 28 16.35 23.04 15.86
C GLY A 28 16.93 23.88 17.01
N GLY A 29 17.57 23.24 17.98
CA GLY A 29 18.16 23.91 19.15
C GLY A 29 17.19 24.08 20.32
N LEU A 30 15.95 23.60 20.21
CA LEU A 30 14.99 23.64 21.33
C LEU A 30 15.41 22.68 22.45
N THR A 31 15.38 23.18 23.68
CA THR A 31 15.76 22.41 24.89
C THR A 31 14.56 21.88 25.66
N GLU A 32 13.38 22.49 25.48
CA GLU A 32 12.13 22.04 26.07
C GLU A 32 10.93 22.53 25.26
N PHE A 33 9.80 21.81 25.39
CA PHE A 33 8.52 22.27 24.90
C PHE A 33 7.46 22.16 25.99
N ARG A 34 6.40 22.97 25.84
CA ARG A 34 5.32 23.06 26.81
C ARG A 34 3.98 22.97 26.09
N LEU A 35 3.06 22.18 26.64
CA LEU A 35 1.70 21.98 26.14
C LEU A 35 0.71 22.37 27.23
N SER A 36 -0.19 23.31 26.93
CA SER A 36 -1.31 23.61 27.83
C SER A 36 -2.26 22.44 27.86
N LEU A 37 -2.59 21.95 29.06
CA LEU A 37 -3.56 20.87 29.24
C LEU A 37 -5.01 21.39 29.21
N LYS A 38 -5.22 22.71 29.12
CA LYS A 38 -6.52 23.39 29.23
C LYS A 38 -7.38 22.84 30.37
N CYS A 39 -6.72 22.52 31.48
CA CYS A 39 -7.33 21.82 32.61
C CYS A 39 -7.10 22.63 33.87
N ALA A 40 -8.17 22.92 34.61
CA ALA A 40 -8.10 23.58 35.92
C ALA A 40 -8.08 22.59 37.09
N ILE A 41 -8.29 21.30 36.84
CA ILE A 41 -8.36 20.26 37.87
C ILE A 41 -7.03 19.54 37.98
N LYS A 42 -6.35 19.71 39.13
CA LYS A 42 -5.00 19.19 39.39
C LYS A 42 -4.88 17.67 39.19
N SER A 43 -5.78 16.89 39.78
CA SER A 43 -5.75 15.42 39.71
C SER A 43 -5.86 14.89 38.28
N ARG A 44 -6.73 15.51 37.46
CA ARG A 44 -6.89 15.19 36.04
C ARG A 44 -5.64 15.58 35.25
N ALA A 45 -5.11 16.77 35.48
CA ALA A 45 -3.88 17.25 34.84
C ALA A 45 -2.68 16.33 35.13
N ILE A 46 -2.53 15.83 36.35
CA ILE A 46 -1.49 14.85 36.72
C ILE A 46 -1.65 13.54 35.93
N ARG A 47 -2.87 13.00 35.83
CA ARG A 47 -3.12 11.75 35.09
C ARG A 47 -2.81 11.92 33.60
N THR A 48 -3.23 13.02 32.99
CA THR A 48 -2.93 13.34 31.59
C THR A 48 -1.43 13.52 31.37
N THR A 49 -0.75 14.21 32.29
CA THR A 49 0.71 14.41 32.24
C THR A 49 1.47 13.09 32.24
N LYS A 50 1.07 12.11 33.07
CA LYS A 50 1.71 10.78 33.07
C LYS A 50 1.58 10.05 31.73
N LYS A 51 0.41 10.13 31.10
CA LYS A 51 0.20 9.53 29.76
C LYS A 51 1.05 10.23 28.70
N LEU A 52 1.04 11.56 28.70
CA LEU A 52 1.86 12.36 27.78
C LEU A 52 3.35 12.10 27.96
N ASP A 53 3.82 11.96 29.20
CA ASP A 53 5.21 11.62 29.52
C ASP A 53 5.64 10.29 28.88
N GLN A 54 4.83 9.24 29.04
CA GLN A 54 5.07 7.94 28.39
C GLN A 54 5.08 8.03 26.86
N THR A 55 4.11 8.75 26.27
CA THR A 55 4.04 8.94 24.83
C THR A 55 5.25 9.69 24.30
N VAL A 56 5.65 10.78 24.96
CA VAL A 56 6.79 11.61 24.53
C VAL A 56 8.12 10.88 24.70
N LEU A 57 8.30 10.11 25.78
CA LEU A 57 9.46 9.24 25.93
C LEU A 57 9.56 8.22 24.80
N GLY A 58 8.45 7.55 24.45
CA GLY A 58 8.42 6.64 23.31
C GLY A 58 8.73 7.32 21.97
N LEU A 59 8.32 8.57 21.78
CA LEU A 59 8.67 9.34 20.58
C LEU A 59 10.16 9.67 20.53
N TYR A 60 10.80 10.00 21.67
CA TYR A 60 12.23 10.24 21.70
C TYR A 60 13.04 8.98 21.35
N GLU A 61 12.65 7.81 21.87
CA GLU A 61 13.31 6.56 21.48
C GLU A 61 13.13 6.27 19.99
N LYS A 62 11.93 6.47 19.42
CA LYS A 62 11.72 6.32 17.97
C LYS A 62 12.57 7.26 17.13
N ILE A 63 12.75 8.51 17.57
CA ILE A 63 13.64 9.47 16.87
C ILE A 63 15.09 9.00 16.93
N ARG A 64 15.54 8.42 18.05
CA ARG A 64 16.90 7.86 18.18
C ARG A 64 17.10 6.61 17.33
N GLU A 65 16.09 5.77 17.23
CA GLU A 65 16.09 4.59 16.35
C GLU A 65 16.18 5.00 14.87
N GLY A 66 15.74 6.21 14.52
CA GLY A 66 15.79 6.74 13.15
C GLY A 66 14.71 6.14 12.26
N MET A 67 14.84 6.31 10.93
CA MET A 67 13.98 5.59 9.99
C MET A 67 14.34 4.10 10.04
N LYS A 68 13.32 3.25 10.13
CA LYS A 68 13.52 1.80 10.19
C LYS A 68 14.20 1.33 8.90
N SER A 69 15.24 0.49 8.99
CA SER A 69 15.79 -0.17 7.80
C SER A 69 14.84 -1.27 7.31
N LEU A 70 14.72 -1.45 6.00
CA LEU A 70 13.87 -2.49 5.40
C LEU A 70 14.23 -3.90 5.90
N ASP A 71 13.34 -4.52 6.68
CA ASP A 71 13.51 -5.88 7.19
C ASP A 71 12.71 -6.94 6.39
N ILE A 72 12.82 -8.20 6.80
CA ILE A 72 12.16 -9.33 6.12
C ILE A 72 10.63 -9.29 6.33
N GLU A 73 10.16 -8.84 7.48
CA GLU A 73 8.72 -8.80 7.77
C GLU A 73 8.05 -7.67 6.98
N ASP A 74 8.71 -6.50 6.90
CA ASP A 74 8.32 -5.39 6.04
C ASP A 74 8.20 -5.86 4.58
N ILE A 75 9.20 -6.63 4.09
CA ILE A 75 9.16 -7.22 2.74
C ILE A 75 7.93 -8.11 2.57
N LYS A 76 7.59 -8.96 3.55
CA LYS A 76 6.42 -9.85 3.45
C LYS A 76 5.13 -9.05 3.39
N GLU A 77 4.96 -8.04 4.24
CA GLU A 77 3.76 -7.19 4.25
C GLU A 77 3.58 -6.45 2.93
N ILE A 78 4.67 -5.85 2.42
CA ILE A 78 4.67 -5.18 1.11
C ILE A 78 4.28 -6.16 0.00
N LEU A 79 4.85 -7.37 -0.02
CA LEU A 79 4.54 -8.38 -1.04
C LEU A 79 3.10 -8.90 -0.95
N LYS A 80 2.54 -9.09 0.26
CA LYS A 80 1.13 -9.48 0.44
C LYS A 80 0.20 -8.45 -0.20
N ILE A 81 0.47 -7.17 0.03
CA ILE A 81 -0.29 -6.06 -0.56
C ILE A 81 -0.12 -6.06 -2.08
N GLU A 82 1.11 -6.23 -2.59
CA GLU A 82 1.36 -6.22 -4.03
C GLU A 82 0.71 -7.42 -4.74
N ILE A 83 0.67 -8.59 -4.12
CA ILE A 83 -0.05 -9.78 -4.62
C ILE A 83 -1.55 -9.50 -4.74
N ARG A 84 -2.17 -8.91 -3.71
CA ARG A 84 -3.59 -8.51 -3.76
C ARG A 84 -3.87 -7.54 -4.91
N LYS A 85 -2.95 -6.60 -5.15
CA LYS A 85 -3.05 -5.67 -6.30
C LYS A 85 -2.95 -6.40 -7.64
N GLN A 86 -2.08 -7.40 -7.78
CA GLN A 86 -1.97 -8.16 -9.03
C GLN A 86 -3.24 -8.99 -9.31
N ILE A 87 -3.79 -9.63 -8.29
CA ILE A 87 -5.07 -10.35 -8.36
C ILE A 87 -6.17 -9.40 -8.84
N LEU A 88 -6.30 -8.24 -8.18
CA LEU A 88 -7.31 -7.25 -8.54
C LEU A 88 -7.16 -6.73 -9.97
N HIS A 89 -5.93 -6.50 -10.43
CA HIS A 89 -5.66 -6.11 -11.81
C HIS A 89 -6.11 -7.18 -12.80
N ALA A 90 -5.86 -8.46 -12.50
CA ALA A 90 -6.26 -9.55 -13.37
C ALA A 90 -7.79 -9.68 -13.45
N HIS A 91 -8.48 -9.56 -12.32
CA HIS A 91 -9.95 -9.51 -12.30
C HIS A 91 -10.50 -8.32 -13.09
N HIS A 92 -9.85 -7.15 -13.01
CA HIS A 92 -10.27 -5.99 -13.79
C HIS A 92 -10.17 -6.26 -15.30
N VAL A 93 -9.08 -6.90 -15.76
CA VAL A 93 -8.95 -7.32 -17.17
C VAL A 93 -10.04 -8.32 -17.53
N TYR A 94 -10.26 -9.33 -16.69
CA TYR A 94 -11.27 -10.36 -16.90
C TYR A 94 -12.69 -9.79 -17.02
N GLU A 95 -13.09 -8.87 -16.14
CA GLU A 95 -14.41 -8.22 -16.18
C GLU A 95 -14.53 -7.14 -17.27
N GLY A 96 -13.41 -6.59 -17.74
CA GLY A 96 -13.36 -5.69 -18.90
C GLY A 96 -13.46 -6.42 -20.25
N THR A 97 -13.22 -7.72 -20.28
CA THR A 97 -13.28 -8.53 -21.51
C THR A 97 -14.73 -8.87 -21.87
N VAL A 98 -15.08 -8.74 -23.16
CA VAL A 98 -16.36 -9.23 -23.69
C VAL A 98 -16.28 -10.75 -23.82
N ARG A 99 -16.79 -11.48 -22.83
CA ARG A 99 -16.70 -12.96 -22.76
C ARG A 99 -17.79 -13.71 -23.53
N TRP A 100 -18.76 -13.00 -24.10
CA TRP A 100 -19.93 -13.60 -24.76
C TRP A 100 -19.70 -13.95 -26.24
N ASN A 101 -18.49 -13.68 -26.75
CA ASN A 101 -18.03 -14.14 -28.06
C ASN A 101 -16.55 -14.51 -27.99
N GLU A 102 -16.13 -15.45 -28.84
CA GLU A 102 -14.73 -15.94 -28.88
C GLU A 102 -13.75 -14.82 -29.27
N GLU A 103 -14.16 -13.91 -30.15
CA GLU A 103 -13.34 -12.80 -30.63
C GLU A 103 -12.96 -11.82 -29.50
N GLY A 104 -13.88 -11.52 -28.57
CA GLY A 104 -13.60 -10.63 -27.43
C GLY A 104 -12.59 -11.21 -26.46
N VAL A 105 -12.64 -12.52 -26.23
CA VAL A 105 -11.67 -13.26 -25.42
C VAL A 105 -10.31 -13.28 -26.11
N GLU A 106 -10.24 -13.64 -27.40
CA GLU A 106 -8.96 -13.71 -28.12
C GLU A 106 -8.30 -12.32 -28.22
N ASN A 107 -9.06 -11.26 -28.51
CA ASN A 107 -8.52 -9.88 -28.55
C ASN A 107 -7.88 -9.47 -27.20
N SER A 108 -8.53 -9.86 -26.09
CA SER A 108 -7.99 -9.59 -24.75
C SER A 108 -6.72 -10.40 -24.48
N LEU A 109 -6.71 -11.66 -24.93
CA LEU A 109 -5.57 -12.56 -24.79
C LEU A 109 -4.37 -12.09 -25.63
N GLU A 110 -4.60 -11.63 -26.86
CA GLU A 110 -3.57 -11.03 -27.72
C GLU A 110 -2.97 -9.77 -27.09
N SER A 111 -3.81 -8.87 -26.56
CA SER A 111 -3.36 -7.67 -25.84
C SER A 111 -2.48 -8.03 -24.63
N VAL A 112 -2.87 -9.06 -23.88
CA VAL A 112 -2.11 -9.58 -22.74
C VAL A 112 -0.77 -10.17 -23.18
N ARG A 113 -0.76 -11.02 -24.22
CA ARG A 113 0.46 -11.62 -24.81
C ARG A 113 1.42 -10.54 -25.33
N LEU A 114 0.89 -9.49 -25.96
CA LEU A 114 1.68 -8.36 -26.44
C LEU A 114 2.34 -7.61 -25.28
N LYS A 115 1.57 -7.26 -24.23
CA LYS A 115 2.10 -6.60 -23.03
C LYS A 115 3.16 -7.46 -22.32
N GLU A 116 2.92 -8.76 -22.19
CA GLU A 116 3.88 -9.72 -21.62
C GLU A 116 5.19 -9.75 -22.43
N SER A 117 5.08 -9.78 -23.76
CA SER A 117 6.22 -9.81 -24.68
C SER A 117 7.03 -8.52 -24.60
N ASN A 118 6.37 -7.36 -24.61
CA ASN A 118 7.00 -6.05 -24.48
C ASN A 118 7.75 -5.92 -23.13
N LEU A 119 7.15 -6.39 -22.03
CA LEU A 119 7.82 -6.40 -20.74
C LEU A 119 9.07 -7.31 -20.77
N LYS A 120 8.94 -8.54 -21.29
CA LYS A 120 10.08 -9.46 -21.40
C LYS A 120 11.19 -8.92 -22.29
N GLU A 121 10.84 -8.23 -23.37
CA GLU A 121 11.81 -7.57 -24.25
C GLU A 121 12.50 -6.42 -23.52
N THR A 122 11.76 -5.53 -22.86
CA THR A 122 12.30 -4.43 -22.06
C THR A 122 13.25 -4.95 -20.97
N LEU A 123 12.89 -6.05 -20.30
CA LEU A 123 13.77 -6.67 -19.30
C LEU A 123 15.05 -7.24 -19.88
N LYS A 124 15.08 -7.60 -21.18
CA LYS A 124 16.27 -8.08 -21.88
C LYS A 124 17.13 -6.94 -22.43
N THR A 125 16.51 -5.93 -23.03
CA THR A 125 17.21 -4.86 -23.76
C THR A 125 17.52 -3.64 -22.88
N ASP A 126 16.58 -3.25 -22.01
CA ASP A 126 16.68 -2.08 -21.14
C ASP A 126 16.22 -2.37 -19.69
N SER A 127 16.79 -3.44 -19.12
CA SER A 127 16.50 -3.86 -17.75
C SER A 127 16.74 -2.74 -16.72
N ARG A 128 17.72 -1.86 -16.98
CA ARG A 128 18.12 -0.81 -16.03
C ARG A 128 17.10 0.31 -15.98
N THR A 129 16.49 0.69 -17.10
CA THR A 129 15.42 1.70 -17.09
C THR A 129 14.18 1.15 -16.40
N TYR A 130 13.76 -0.06 -16.73
CA TYR A 130 12.60 -0.67 -16.06
C TYR A 130 12.83 -0.85 -14.55
N GLN A 131 14.02 -1.26 -14.13
CA GLN A 131 14.37 -1.33 -12.72
C GLN A 131 14.24 0.03 -12.01
N LYS A 132 14.55 1.16 -12.68
CA LYS A 132 14.39 2.50 -12.09
C LYS A 132 12.92 2.86 -11.88
N GLU A 133 12.03 2.45 -12.77
CA GLU A 133 10.58 2.65 -12.61
C GLU A 133 10.06 1.88 -11.39
N VAL A 134 10.48 0.62 -11.26
CA VAL A 134 10.16 -0.20 -10.08
C VAL A 134 10.78 0.41 -8.82
N ASP A 135 12.03 0.88 -8.88
CA ASP A 135 12.70 1.55 -7.77
C ASP A 135 11.85 2.74 -7.29
N GLN A 136 11.43 3.65 -8.19
CA GLN A 136 10.61 4.82 -7.83
C GLN A 136 9.32 4.45 -7.11
N LYS A 137 8.62 3.41 -7.59
CA LYS A 137 7.42 2.89 -6.92
C LYS A 137 7.76 2.36 -5.51
N LEU A 138 8.84 1.58 -5.38
CA LEU A 138 9.28 1.07 -4.09
C LEU A 138 9.66 2.20 -3.13
N GLU A 139 10.33 3.26 -3.60
CA GLU A 139 10.64 4.42 -2.76
C GLU A 139 9.40 5.09 -2.20
N GLY A 140 8.35 5.24 -3.02
CA GLY A 140 7.07 5.77 -2.55
C GLY A 140 6.46 4.90 -1.46
N ILE A 141 6.49 3.58 -1.62
CA ILE A 141 5.99 2.62 -0.63
C ILE A 141 6.80 2.70 0.66
N LEU A 142 8.13 2.62 0.59
CA LEU A 142 9.00 2.62 1.77
C LEU A 142 8.87 3.93 2.56
N LYS A 143 8.83 5.08 1.88
CA LYS A 143 8.58 6.37 2.53
C LYS A 143 7.21 6.44 3.21
N SER A 144 6.18 5.84 2.60
CA SER A 144 4.84 5.81 3.20
C SER A 144 4.76 4.93 4.46
N LEU A 145 5.71 4.02 4.63
CA LEU A 145 5.87 3.15 5.81
C LEU A 145 6.92 3.66 6.80
N ASP A 146 7.48 4.86 6.58
CA ASP A 146 8.58 5.43 7.38
C ASP A 146 9.84 4.53 7.42
N ILE A 147 10.09 3.82 6.31
CA ILE A 147 11.26 2.95 6.11
C ILE A 147 12.33 3.71 5.31
N GLU A 148 13.57 3.63 5.77
CA GLU A 148 14.72 4.22 5.08
C GLU A 148 14.90 3.59 3.70
N VAL A 149 15.11 4.45 2.70
CA VAL A 149 15.35 4.01 1.32
C VAL A 149 16.85 3.85 1.08
N ASP A 150 17.33 2.61 1.16
CA ASP A 150 18.66 2.22 0.67
C ASP A 150 18.54 1.35 -0.59
N ARG A 151 18.74 1.98 -1.76
CA ARG A 151 18.70 1.31 -3.07
C ARG A 151 19.79 0.27 -3.26
N ASP A 152 20.90 0.41 -2.53
CA ASP A 152 22.04 -0.48 -2.64
C ASP A 152 21.95 -1.70 -1.73
N SER A 153 21.06 -1.64 -0.73
CA SER A 153 20.78 -2.76 0.17
C SER A 153 20.35 -4.02 -0.59
N ILE A 154 20.77 -5.17 -0.06
CA ILE A 154 20.39 -6.49 -0.58
C ILE A 154 18.87 -6.68 -0.49
N ASN A 155 18.25 -6.18 0.58
CA ASN A 155 16.82 -6.30 0.82
C ASN A 155 16.01 -5.50 -0.22
N PHE A 156 16.42 -4.27 -0.54
CA PHE A 156 15.78 -3.48 -1.59
C PHE A 156 15.90 -4.14 -2.96
N LYS A 157 17.11 -4.60 -3.33
CA LYS A 157 17.34 -5.32 -4.60
C LYS A 157 16.51 -6.61 -4.70
N LYS A 158 16.37 -7.35 -3.59
CA LYS A 158 15.49 -8.53 -3.52
C LYS A 158 14.02 -8.14 -3.70
N LEU A 159 13.55 -7.10 -3.01
CA LEU A 159 12.17 -6.63 -3.11
C LEU A 159 11.83 -6.22 -4.54
N ARG A 160 12.72 -5.46 -5.20
CA ARG A 160 12.58 -5.10 -6.62
C ARG A 160 12.41 -6.30 -7.53
N ASN A 161 13.30 -7.28 -7.44
CA ASN A 161 13.23 -8.44 -8.31
C ASN A 161 11.93 -9.23 -8.07
N LYS A 162 11.46 -9.32 -6.83
CA LYS A 162 10.18 -9.95 -6.50
C LYS A 162 8.98 -9.19 -7.08
N PHE A 163 9.01 -7.85 -7.13
CA PHE A 163 7.98 -7.06 -7.81
C PHE A 163 7.94 -7.37 -9.32
N ILE A 164 9.10 -7.43 -9.96
CA ILE A 164 9.21 -7.79 -11.37
C ILE A 164 8.68 -9.21 -11.62
N ASP A 165 9.04 -10.17 -10.77
CA ASP A 165 8.52 -11.54 -10.84
C ASP A 165 6.98 -11.58 -10.72
N LEU A 166 6.40 -10.78 -9.82
CA LEU A 166 4.94 -10.67 -9.66
C LEU A 166 4.26 -10.07 -10.90
N TYR A 167 4.86 -9.06 -11.54
CA TYR A 167 4.30 -8.46 -12.76
C TYR A 167 4.30 -9.44 -13.93
N LEU A 168 5.36 -10.25 -14.06
CA LEU A 168 5.40 -11.33 -15.04
C LEU A 168 4.34 -12.39 -14.72
N LEU A 169 4.24 -12.80 -13.46
CA LEU A 169 3.29 -13.83 -13.01
C LEU A 169 1.83 -13.41 -13.21
N ARG A 170 1.53 -12.11 -13.11
CA ARG A 170 0.19 -11.59 -13.38
C ARG A 170 -0.30 -11.90 -14.78
N TYR A 171 0.56 -11.89 -15.80
CA TYR A 171 0.13 -12.22 -17.16
C TYR A 171 -0.29 -13.68 -17.28
N ASP A 172 0.43 -14.60 -16.63
CA ASP A 172 0.04 -16.00 -16.54
C ASP A 172 -1.33 -16.14 -15.87
N TRP A 173 -1.57 -15.38 -14.81
CA TRP A 173 -2.86 -15.36 -14.12
C TRP A 173 -4.02 -14.84 -14.96
N ILE A 174 -3.80 -13.76 -15.72
CA ILE A 174 -4.83 -13.23 -16.64
C ILE A 174 -5.18 -14.27 -17.71
N LYS A 175 -4.18 -14.94 -18.28
CA LYS A 175 -4.39 -16.00 -19.29
C LYS A 175 -5.18 -17.17 -18.70
N ASP A 176 -4.86 -17.56 -17.47
CA ASP A 176 -5.59 -18.60 -16.73
C ASP A 176 -7.06 -18.22 -16.49
N LEU A 177 -7.33 -16.96 -16.08
CA LEU A 177 -8.70 -16.47 -15.86
C LEU A 177 -9.52 -16.41 -17.15
N LEU A 178 -8.93 -15.95 -18.25
CA LEU A 178 -9.61 -15.86 -19.55
C LEU A 178 -9.78 -17.22 -20.26
N GLY A 179 -8.95 -18.20 -19.92
CA GLY A 179 -8.96 -19.54 -20.51
C GLY A 179 -9.86 -20.55 -19.79
N ASP A 180 -10.86 -20.08 -19.03
CA ASP A 180 -11.77 -20.91 -18.21
C ASP A 180 -11.05 -21.87 -17.24
N SER A 181 -9.91 -21.46 -16.66
CA SER A 181 -9.31 -22.27 -15.60
C SER A 181 -10.15 -22.20 -14.32
N GLU A 182 -10.34 -23.33 -13.64
CA GLU A 182 -10.99 -23.40 -12.32
C GLU A 182 -10.11 -22.84 -11.19
N LYS A 183 -9.03 -22.12 -11.51
CA LYS A 183 -8.09 -21.61 -10.52
C LYS A 183 -8.71 -20.44 -9.76
N THR A 184 -8.43 -20.40 -8.47
CA THR A 184 -8.90 -19.40 -7.52
C THR A 184 -7.82 -18.39 -7.16
N ASP A 185 -8.21 -17.29 -6.53
CA ASP A 185 -7.26 -16.31 -5.97
C ASP A 185 -6.25 -16.94 -5.01
N ASP A 186 -6.64 -18.00 -4.28
CA ASP A 186 -5.74 -18.72 -3.38
C ASP A 186 -4.70 -19.54 -4.14
N ASP A 187 -5.03 -20.07 -5.31
CA ASP A 187 -4.05 -20.72 -6.20
C ASP A 187 -3.00 -19.72 -6.69
N PHE A 188 -3.42 -18.49 -7.03
CA PHE A 188 -2.47 -17.43 -7.37
C PHE A 188 -1.58 -17.05 -6.18
N ARG A 189 -2.15 -16.89 -4.98
CA ARG A 189 -1.38 -16.62 -3.75
C ARG A 189 -0.35 -17.72 -3.48
N LEU A 190 -0.74 -18.98 -3.66
CA LEU A 190 0.13 -20.13 -3.49
C LEU A 190 1.25 -20.14 -4.55
N ASN A 191 0.92 -19.91 -5.82
CA ASN A 191 1.89 -19.84 -6.90
C ASN A 191 2.89 -18.70 -6.69
N ALA A 192 2.40 -17.51 -6.31
CA ALA A 192 3.23 -16.35 -6.02
C ALA A 192 4.24 -16.63 -4.90
N GLN A 193 3.82 -17.19 -3.76
CA GLN A 193 4.77 -17.48 -2.68
C GLN A 193 5.81 -18.56 -3.06
N GLN A 194 5.43 -19.56 -3.87
CA GLN A 194 6.35 -20.57 -4.40
C GLN A 194 7.36 -19.94 -5.36
N LYS A 195 6.90 -19.12 -6.31
CA LYS A 195 7.73 -18.40 -7.26
C LYS A 195 8.72 -17.47 -6.56
N LEU A 196 8.25 -16.73 -5.56
CA LEU A 196 9.04 -15.80 -4.79
C LEU A 196 9.91 -16.48 -3.72
N ARG A 197 9.73 -17.78 -3.46
CA ARG A 197 10.46 -18.55 -2.44
C ARG A 197 10.44 -17.88 -1.05
N ILE A 198 9.28 -17.37 -0.65
CA ILE A 198 9.06 -16.70 0.63
C ILE A 198 7.68 -17.09 1.15
N VAL A 199 7.60 -17.49 2.42
CA VAL A 199 6.32 -17.88 3.04
C VAL A 199 5.54 -16.60 3.34
N LEU A 200 4.42 -16.41 2.62
CA LEU A 200 3.54 -15.23 2.77
C LEU A 200 2.21 -15.62 3.39
N PHE A 201 1.62 -16.75 2.95
CA PHE A 201 0.29 -17.19 3.36
C PHE A 201 0.39 -18.54 4.08
N PRO A 202 0.92 -18.60 5.32
CA PRO A 202 1.07 -19.84 6.06
C PRO A 202 -0.27 -20.58 6.26
N GLU A 203 -1.38 -19.85 6.31
CA GLU A 203 -2.75 -20.36 6.37
C GLU A 203 -3.13 -21.23 5.16
N LEU A 204 -2.54 -20.99 3.99
CA LEU A 204 -2.78 -21.78 2.77
C LEU A 204 -1.87 -23.03 2.70
N THR A 205 -0.82 -23.09 3.52
CA THR A 205 0.15 -24.21 3.54
C THR A 205 -0.04 -25.18 4.69
N ASN A 206 -0.81 -24.81 5.71
CA ASN A 206 -1.08 -25.63 6.87
C ASN A 206 -2.54 -26.12 6.84
N PRO A 207 -2.83 -27.28 6.23
CA PRO A 207 -4.09 -27.94 6.47
C PRO A 207 -4.05 -28.46 7.91
N SER A 208 -4.83 -27.84 8.78
CA SER A 208 -5.32 -28.49 9.99
C SER A 208 -6.00 -29.82 9.60
N GLY A 209 -5.23 -30.91 9.50
CA GLY A 209 -5.75 -32.27 9.32
C GLY A 209 -5.23 -33.12 8.16
N MET A 210 -3.95 -33.10 7.77
CA MET A 210 -3.42 -34.16 6.88
C MET A 210 -1.99 -34.64 7.23
N ASP A 211 -1.77 -35.92 6.94
CA ASP A 211 -0.83 -36.85 7.56
C ASP A 211 0.63 -36.46 7.77
N LYS A 212 1.17 -36.88 8.92
CA LYS A 212 2.59 -36.82 9.33
C LYS A 212 3.49 -37.77 8.52
N LYS A 213 3.39 -37.80 7.20
CA LYS A 213 4.29 -38.57 6.34
C LYS A 213 4.62 -37.79 5.07
N ASP A 214 5.29 -36.65 5.24
CA ASP A 214 6.40 -36.26 4.37
C ASP A 214 7.31 -35.27 5.11
N ALA A 215 8.36 -35.83 5.70
CA ALA A 215 9.26 -35.20 6.64
C ALA A 215 10.44 -34.47 5.98
N PHE A 216 10.30 -33.95 4.75
CA PHE A 216 11.45 -33.41 4.01
C PHE A 216 11.64 -31.88 4.07
N ALA A 217 10.72 -31.09 4.67
CA ALA A 217 10.83 -29.62 4.68
C ALA A 217 11.00 -28.97 6.08
N ARG A 218 11.45 -29.72 7.10
CA ARG A 218 11.65 -29.16 8.45
C ARG A 218 12.98 -28.41 8.58
N ARG A 219 12.96 -27.09 8.38
CA ARG A 219 13.91 -26.16 9.03
C ARG A 219 13.20 -24.86 9.43
N THR A 220 12.36 -24.94 10.45
CA THR A 220 12.11 -23.85 11.41
C THR A 220 11.31 -24.42 12.58
N HIS A 221 11.95 -24.41 13.75
CA HIS A 221 11.32 -24.75 15.02
C HIS A 221 10.34 -23.62 15.37
N LEU A 222 9.04 -23.85 15.32
CA LEU A 222 8.06 -23.03 16.02
C LEU A 222 7.06 -23.96 16.70
N GLN A 223 7.02 -23.89 18.03
CA GLN A 223 6.02 -24.57 18.84
C GLN A 223 4.66 -23.86 18.65
N PRO A 224 3.53 -24.58 18.65
CA PRO A 224 2.23 -23.94 18.51
C PRO A 224 1.83 -23.25 19.82
N VAL A 225 1.57 -21.96 19.77
CA VAL A 225 0.76 -21.24 20.75
C VAL A 225 -0.70 -21.45 20.35
N ILE A 226 -1.51 -21.98 21.26
CA ILE A 226 -2.95 -22.21 21.05
C ILE A 226 -3.66 -20.88 21.34
N GLU A 227 -4.24 -20.26 20.33
CA GLU A 227 -5.13 -19.10 20.49
C GLU A 227 -6.57 -19.53 20.13
N ASN A 228 -7.44 -19.53 21.14
CA ASN A 228 -8.85 -19.88 21.01
C ASN A 228 -9.61 -18.73 20.35
N TYR A 229 -10.19 -18.94 19.16
CA TYR A 229 -11.16 -18.03 18.56
C TYR A 229 -12.58 -18.57 18.70
N ALA A 230 -13.48 -17.72 19.21
CA ALA A 230 -14.93 -17.94 19.25
C ALA A 230 -15.55 -17.70 17.85
N PRO A 231 -16.65 -18.38 17.48
CA PRO A 231 -17.20 -18.31 16.13
C PRO A 231 -18.04 -17.04 15.87
N GLU A 232 -17.89 -16.46 14.69
CA GLU A 232 -18.73 -15.36 14.18
C GLU A 232 -20.09 -15.85 13.64
N PRO A 233 -21.13 -14.99 13.60
CA PRO A 233 -22.48 -15.37 13.24
C PRO A 233 -22.69 -15.52 11.73
N LEU A 234 -23.38 -16.60 11.34
CA LEU A 234 -23.90 -16.84 9.99
C LEU A 234 -25.19 -16.02 9.77
N GLN A 235 -25.16 -14.91 9.02
CA GLN A 235 -26.24 -14.48 8.08
C GLN A 235 -25.76 -13.36 7.12
N PRO A 236 -26.21 -13.34 5.84
CA PRO A 236 -25.79 -12.38 4.81
C PRO A 236 -26.52 -11.03 4.87
N TYR A 237 -25.81 -9.93 4.61
CA TYR A 237 -26.38 -8.58 4.44
C TYR A 237 -26.85 -8.35 2.99
N GLN A 238 -28.12 -7.95 2.83
CA GLN A 238 -28.65 -7.37 1.59
C GLN A 238 -28.50 -5.85 1.61
N VAL A 239 -28.09 -5.24 0.50
CA VAL A 239 -28.05 -3.76 0.34
C VAL A 239 -28.89 -3.35 -0.87
N GLN A 240 -29.87 -2.49 -0.61
CA GLN A 240 -30.75 -1.86 -1.60
C GLN A 240 -30.02 -0.74 -2.36
N SER A 241 -30.23 -0.70 -3.68
CA SER A 241 -29.85 0.37 -4.60
C SER A 241 -30.76 1.59 -4.42
N ASN A 242 -30.18 2.80 -4.38
CA ASN A 242 -30.90 4.03 -4.69
C ASN A 242 -30.05 4.93 -5.58
N LEU A 243 -30.47 5.05 -6.85
CA LEU A 243 -30.06 6.08 -7.80
C LEU A 243 -30.70 7.41 -7.39
N SER A 244 -29.92 8.49 -7.38
CA SER A 244 -30.45 9.85 -7.51
C SER A 244 -29.57 10.66 -8.45
N GLN A 245 -30.17 11.02 -9.58
CA GLN A 245 -29.68 11.95 -10.60
C GLN A 245 -29.44 13.34 -10.01
N GLN A 246 -28.39 14.04 -10.47
CA GLN A 246 -28.42 15.46 -10.89
C GLN A 246 -27.02 15.95 -11.33
N ASN A 247 -26.85 16.16 -12.64
CA ASN A 247 -26.39 17.40 -13.30
C ASN A 247 -25.79 17.11 -14.69
N THR A 248 -26.60 17.36 -15.71
CA THR A 248 -26.26 17.38 -17.13
C THR A 248 -25.58 18.71 -17.49
N ALA A 249 -24.36 18.64 -18.03
CA ALA A 249 -23.84 19.47 -19.13
C ALA A 249 -22.31 19.30 -19.28
N ALA A 250 -21.88 18.15 -19.81
CA ALA A 250 -20.71 18.06 -20.67
C ALA A 250 -20.68 16.68 -21.35
N ASN A 251 -21.19 16.61 -22.58
CA ASN A 251 -21.02 15.41 -23.40
C ASN A 251 -19.59 15.34 -23.93
N GLY A 252 -18.92 14.22 -23.68
CA GLY A 252 -17.56 13.98 -24.11
C GLY A 252 -16.87 12.87 -23.32
N SER A 253 -15.85 12.28 -23.94
CA SER A 253 -15.05 11.25 -23.30
C SER A 253 -14.26 11.78 -22.10
N LEU A 254 -13.89 10.88 -21.20
CA LEU A 254 -13.11 11.16 -19.99
C LEU A 254 -11.83 11.95 -20.31
N SER A 255 -11.15 11.62 -21.41
CA SER A 255 -9.94 12.30 -21.87
C SER A 255 -10.18 13.77 -22.24
N LYS A 256 -11.38 14.11 -22.74
CA LYS A 256 -11.76 15.50 -23.03
C LYS A 256 -11.97 16.29 -21.73
N HIS A 257 -12.64 15.70 -20.75
CA HIS A 257 -12.87 16.30 -19.44
C HIS A 257 -11.56 16.51 -18.66
N LEU A 258 -10.64 15.55 -18.75
CA LEU A 258 -9.29 15.62 -18.18
C LEU A 258 -8.53 16.85 -18.67
N ARG A 259 -8.53 17.06 -19.99
CA ARG A 259 -7.88 18.22 -20.63
C ARG A 259 -8.47 19.53 -20.11
N THR A 260 -9.79 19.62 -20.00
CA THR A 260 -10.45 20.82 -19.45
C THR A 260 -10.11 21.05 -17.98
N PHE A 261 -10.01 19.99 -17.17
CA PHE A 261 -9.61 20.09 -15.77
C PHE A 261 -8.17 20.62 -15.61
N ILE A 262 -7.23 20.08 -16.40
CA ILE A 262 -5.83 20.53 -16.38
C ILE A 262 -5.70 22.00 -16.79
N GLU A 263 -6.41 22.43 -17.82
CA GLU A 263 -6.39 23.85 -18.24
C GLU A 263 -6.98 24.78 -17.16
N ARG A 264 -8.03 24.38 -16.44
CA ARG A 264 -8.53 25.15 -15.29
C ARG A 264 -7.48 25.27 -14.18
N LYS A 265 -6.76 24.18 -13.87
CA LYS A 265 -5.70 24.20 -12.83
C LYS A 265 -4.53 25.11 -13.18
N LYS A 266 -4.21 25.28 -14.47
CA LYS A 266 -3.22 26.27 -14.91
C LYS A 266 -3.72 27.71 -14.69
N LEU A 267 -5.00 27.97 -14.96
CA LEU A 267 -5.62 29.29 -14.76
C LEU A 267 -5.82 29.64 -13.28
N GLU A 268 -5.99 28.65 -12.41
CA GLU A 268 -6.05 28.82 -10.95
C GLU A 268 -4.70 29.16 -10.29
N GLY A 269 -3.61 29.28 -11.06
CA GLY A 269 -2.31 29.72 -10.56
C GLY A 269 -1.48 28.65 -9.84
N LYS A 270 -1.81 27.35 -10.01
CA LYS A 270 -0.99 26.25 -9.48
C LYS A 270 0.37 26.15 -10.19
N SER A 271 1.38 25.61 -9.50
CA SER A 271 2.72 25.49 -10.10
C SER A 271 2.73 24.49 -11.26
N LEU A 272 3.53 24.77 -12.30
CA LEU A 272 3.61 23.93 -13.49
C LEU A 272 4.05 22.48 -13.19
N LYS A 273 4.81 22.28 -12.10
CA LYS A 273 5.29 20.97 -11.64
C LYS A 273 4.17 20.13 -11.03
N GLU A 274 3.28 20.74 -10.25
CA GLU A 274 2.10 20.07 -9.69
C GLU A 274 1.10 19.72 -10.80
N VAL A 275 0.84 20.65 -11.72
CA VAL A 275 -0.02 20.39 -12.88
C VAL A 275 0.55 19.26 -13.76
N GLY A 276 1.87 19.19 -13.90
CA GLY A 276 2.53 18.08 -14.60
C GLY A 276 2.37 16.73 -13.88
N SER A 277 2.44 16.71 -12.55
CA SER A 277 2.25 15.50 -11.76
C SER A 277 0.79 15.03 -11.81
N ASP A 278 -0.15 15.95 -11.64
CA ASP A 278 -1.60 15.69 -11.78
C ASP A 278 -1.91 15.14 -13.18
N ARG A 279 -1.28 15.69 -14.23
CA ARG A 279 -1.44 15.22 -15.60
C ARG A 279 -1.02 13.76 -15.78
N VAL A 280 0.13 13.35 -15.25
CA VAL A 280 0.62 11.97 -15.38
C VAL A 280 -0.32 10.98 -14.68
N ILE A 281 -0.74 11.30 -13.45
CA ILE A 281 -1.69 10.47 -12.68
C ILE A 281 -3.01 10.32 -13.43
N LEU A 282 -3.49 11.42 -14.00
CA LEU A 282 -4.76 11.46 -14.71
C LEU A 282 -4.70 10.78 -16.09
N GLU A 283 -3.57 10.84 -16.79
CA GLU A 283 -3.33 10.07 -18.02
C GLU A 283 -3.23 8.57 -17.70
N GLU A 284 -2.52 8.19 -16.62
CA GLU A 284 -2.48 6.80 -16.12
C GLU A 284 -3.89 6.32 -15.72
N PHE A 285 -4.71 7.17 -15.09
CA PHE A 285 -6.09 6.84 -14.77
C PHE A 285 -6.94 6.55 -16.02
N VAL A 286 -6.81 7.35 -17.08
CA VAL A 286 -7.49 7.10 -18.36
C VAL A 286 -6.95 5.85 -19.05
N GLU A 287 -5.65 5.58 -18.93
CA GLU A 287 -5.05 4.34 -19.42
C GLU A 287 -5.56 3.10 -18.67
N ILE A 288 -5.75 3.22 -17.35
CA ILE A 288 -6.27 2.15 -16.48
C ILE A 288 -7.77 1.90 -16.75
N VAL A 289 -8.56 2.96 -16.83
CA VAL A 289 -10.03 2.89 -16.86
C VAL A 289 -10.60 2.85 -18.29
N GLY A 290 -9.79 3.21 -19.29
CA GLY A 290 -10.22 3.43 -20.68
C GLY A 290 -10.84 4.82 -20.88
N ASP A 291 -10.91 5.27 -22.14
CA ASP A 291 -11.53 6.56 -22.47
C ASP A 291 -13.06 6.42 -22.50
N ILE A 292 -13.66 6.36 -21.31
CA ILE A 292 -15.10 6.17 -21.12
C ILE A 292 -15.86 7.42 -21.55
N ASP A 293 -16.96 7.24 -22.29
CA ASP A 293 -17.90 8.33 -22.54
C ASP A 293 -18.73 8.60 -21.28
N ILE A 294 -18.63 9.81 -20.74
CA ILE A 294 -19.32 10.22 -19.50
C ILE A 294 -20.62 10.98 -19.84
N SER A 295 -21.08 10.88 -21.09
CA SER A 295 -22.34 11.45 -21.54
C SER A 295 -23.50 10.68 -20.91
N ASN A 296 -24.14 11.28 -19.90
CA ASN A 296 -25.45 10.87 -19.35
C ASN A 296 -26.56 11.75 -19.91
#